data_AF-A0A9E5SSK4-F1
#
_entry.id   AF-A0A9E5SSK4-F1
#
_cell.length_a   1.000
_cell.length_b   1.000
_cell.length_c   1.000
_cell.angle_alpha   90.00
_cell.angle_beta   90.00
_cell.angle_gamma   90.00
#
_symmetry.space_group_name_H-M   'P 1'
#
loop_
_entity.id
_entity.type
_entity.pdbx_description
1 polymer ?
#
loop_
_entity_poly.entity_id
_entity_poly.type
_entity_poly.pdbx_seq_one_letter_code
_entity_poly.pdbx_strand_id
1 'polypeptide(L)'
;TDIEEAFLAGQAAVKAAVEGKTDLMVAFERAPGKEYKCNIKLVGLHEVANKEKKVPDEWILPDGQGVTQDYIDYALPLIQGTTTLPFEDGLPRFAKLKKVPAKF
;
A
#
# COMPACT_ATOMS: atom_id res chain seq x y z
N THR A 1 0.73 5.63 -8.31
CA THR A 1 1.49 4.72 -7.42
C THR A 1 0.64 4.26 -6.26
N ASP A 2 0.63 4.92 -5.10
CA ASP A 2 -0.08 4.42 -3.90
C ASP A 2 -1.61 4.25 -4.08
N ILE A 3 -2.27 5.22 -4.70
CA ILE A 3 -3.73 5.14 -4.98
C ILE A 3 -4.07 3.96 -5.89
N GLU A 4 -3.26 3.74 -6.93
CA GLU A 4 -3.48 2.66 -7.88
C GLU A 4 -3.23 1.31 -7.20
N GLU A 5 -2.17 1.20 -6.40
CA GLU A 5 -1.84 0.02 -5.61
C GLU A 5 -2.94 -0.31 -4.60
N ALA A 6 -3.47 0.67 -3.88
CA ALA A 6 -4.58 0.49 -2.95
C ALA A 6 -5.86 0.02 -3.68
N PHE A 7 -6.16 0.58 -4.85
CA PHE A 7 -7.31 0.17 -5.65
C PHE A 7 -7.15 -1.27 -6.18
N LEU A 8 -5.98 -1.60 -6.70
CA LEU A 8 -5.65 -2.94 -7.20
C LEU A 8 -5.69 -3.97 -6.08
N ALA A 9 -5.22 -3.64 -4.88
CA ALA A 9 -5.29 -4.52 -3.73
C ALA A 9 -6.73 -4.85 -3.34
N GLY A 10 -7.61 -3.84 -3.27
CA GLY A 10 -9.04 -4.05 -3.02
C GLY A 10 -9.71 -4.90 -4.11
N GLN A 11 -9.39 -4.64 -5.38
CA GLN A 11 -9.91 -5.43 -6.49
C GLN A 11 -9.45 -6.90 -6.42
N ALA A 12 -8.16 -7.14 -6.13
CA ALA A 12 -7.60 -8.47 -6.01
C ALA A 12 -8.20 -9.24 -4.82
N ALA A 13 -8.43 -8.56 -3.69
CA ALA A 13 -9.10 -9.16 -2.53
C ALA A 13 -10.50 -9.69 -2.88
N VAL A 14 -11.32 -8.86 -3.55
CA VAL A 14 -12.67 -9.26 -3.97
C VAL A 14 -12.63 -10.41 -4.98
N LYS A 15 -11.73 -10.35 -5.97
CA LYS A 15 -11.55 -11.45 -6.93
C LYS A 15 -11.19 -12.76 -6.23
N ALA A 16 -10.21 -12.73 -5.33
CA ALA A 16 -9.81 -13.91 -4.57
C ALA A 16 -10.95 -14.48 -3.71
N ALA A 17 -11.73 -13.61 -3.07
CA ALA A 17 -12.89 -14.03 -2.28
C ALA A 17 -13.99 -14.67 -3.15
N VAL A 18 -14.26 -14.12 -4.34
CA VAL A 18 -15.23 -14.68 -5.29
C VAL A 18 -14.76 -16.03 -5.85
N GLU A 19 -13.44 -16.23 -6.02
CA GLU A 19 -12.85 -17.53 -6.36
C GLU A 19 -12.89 -18.55 -5.20
N GLY A 20 -13.42 -18.19 -4.03
CA GLY A 20 -13.53 -19.07 -2.87
C GLY A 20 -12.24 -19.21 -2.06
N LYS A 21 -11.24 -18.35 -2.28
CA LYS A 21 -10.00 -18.35 -1.50
C LYS A 21 -10.26 -17.68 -0.14
N THR A 22 -9.93 -18.38 0.94
CA THR A 22 -10.06 -17.94 2.34
C THR A 22 -8.70 -17.92 3.03
N ASP A 23 -8.62 -17.20 4.15
CA ASP A 23 -7.43 -17.15 5.02
C ASP A 23 -6.17 -16.55 4.36
N LEU A 24 -6.38 -15.65 3.39
CA LEU A 24 -5.33 -14.96 2.66
C LEU A 24 -5.41 -13.44 2.88
N MET A 25 -4.24 -12.81 2.90
CA MET A 25 -4.06 -11.37 2.86
C MET A 25 -3.50 -10.96 1.51
N VAL A 26 -3.96 -9.83 0.99
CA VAL A 26 -3.34 -9.19 -0.17
C VAL A 26 -2.08 -8.45 0.28
N ALA A 27 -0.95 -8.77 -0.35
CA ALA A 27 0.35 -8.19 -0.07
C ALA A 27 0.96 -7.57 -1.33
N PHE A 28 1.89 -6.65 -1.10
CA PHE A 28 2.62 -5.93 -2.12
C PHE A 28 4.04 -6.50 -2.25
N GLU A 29 4.43 -6.91 -3.45
CA GLU A 29 5.76 -7.44 -3.76
C GLU A 29 6.45 -6.53 -4.78
N ARG A 30 7.55 -5.89 -4.37
CA ARG A 30 8.37 -5.07 -5.27
C ARG A 30 9.09 -5.98 -6.27
N ALA A 31 8.86 -5.75 -7.56
CA ALA A 31 9.55 -6.48 -8.61
C ALA A 31 11.05 -6.15 -8.62
N PRO A 32 11.92 -7.10 -9.00
CA PRO A 32 13.35 -6.84 -9.14
C PRO A 32 13.61 -5.90 -10.32
N GLY A 33 14.49 -4.91 -10.13
CA GLY A 33 14.89 -3.98 -11.18
C GLY A 33 15.15 -2.56 -10.68
N LYS A 34 15.63 -1.70 -11.59
CA LYS A 34 15.86 -0.27 -11.33
C LYS A 34 14.55 0.53 -11.33
N GLU A 35 13.56 0.10 -12.10
CA GLU A 35 12.24 0.73 -12.15
C GLU A 35 11.36 0.22 -11.00
N TYR A 36 10.68 1.13 -10.32
CA TYR A 36 9.74 0.76 -9.29
C TYR A 36 8.48 0.15 -9.92
N LYS A 37 8.24 -1.11 -9.61
CA LYS A 37 7.02 -1.82 -9.97
C LYS A 37 6.58 -2.67 -8.78
N CYS A 38 5.32 -2.52 -8.40
CA CYS A 38 4.72 -3.32 -7.34
C CYS A 38 3.71 -4.32 -7.93
N ASN A 39 3.87 -5.59 -7.58
CA ASN A 39 2.93 -6.65 -7.93
C ASN A 39 2.05 -6.98 -6.73
N ILE A 40 0.83 -7.44 -7.01
CA ILE A 40 -0.09 -7.93 -5.99
C ILE A 40 0.14 -9.43 -5.80
N LYS A 41 0.24 -9.86 -4.53
CA LYS A 41 0.40 -11.25 -4.12
C LYS A 41 -0.61 -11.61 -3.05
N LEU A 42 -0.96 -12.89 -2.96
CA LEU A 42 -1.74 -13.44 -1.85
C LEU A 42 -0.80 -14.18 -0.91
N VAL A 43 -0.89 -13.90 0.39
CA VAL A 43 -0.06 -14.50 1.43
C VAL A 43 -0.98 -15.09 2.51
N GLY A 44 -0.62 -16.23 3.07
CA GLY A 44 -1.42 -16.86 4.12
C GLY A 44 -1.45 -16.01 5.39
N LEU A 45 -2.63 -15.87 6.02
CA LEU A 45 -2.77 -15.12 7.28
C LEU A 45 -1.86 -15.66 8.38
N HIS A 46 -1.67 -16.98 8.44
CA HIS A 46 -0.78 -17.62 9.42
C HIS A 46 0.70 -17.20 9.26
N GLU A 47 1.12 -16.85 8.04
CA GLU A 47 2.51 -16.43 7.78
C GLU A 47 2.76 -14.97 8.13
N VAL A 48 1.72 -14.14 8.09
CA VAL A 48 1.81 -12.70 8.38
C VAL A 48 1.45 -12.36 9.82
N ALA A 49 0.65 -13.22 10.48
CA ALA A 49 0.28 -13.03 11.87
C ALA A 49 1.53 -12.90 12.75
N ASN A 50 1.58 -11.84 13.56
CA ASN A 50 2.67 -11.51 14.49
C ASN A 50 4.05 -11.30 13.85
N LYS A 51 4.14 -11.12 12.52
CA LYS A 51 5.39 -10.70 11.86
C LYS A 51 5.40 -9.19 11.67
N GLU A 52 6.51 -8.57 12.04
CA GLU A 52 6.76 -7.14 11.81
C GLU A 52 7.93 -6.97 10.83
N LYS A 53 7.81 -5.96 9.97
CA LYS A 53 8.94 -5.50 9.16
C LYS A 53 9.58 -4.32 9.88
N LYS A 54 10.68 -4.57 10.59
CA LYS A 54 11.47 -3.53 11.24
C LYS A 54 12.24 -2.71 10.20
N VAL A 55 12.44 -1.44 10.50
CA VAL A 55 13.37 -0.58 9.77
C VAL A 55 14.79 -1.09 10.07
N PRO A 56 15.60 -1.43 9.07
CA PRO A 56 17.00 -1.80 9.27
C PRO A 56 17.77 -0.67 9.95
N ASP A 57 18.64 -0.97 10.91
CA ASP A 57 19.52 0.04 11.53
C ASP A 57 20.44 0.71 10.49
N GLU A 58 20.79 0.00 9.43
CA GLU A 58 21.55 0.52 8.28
C GLU A 58 20.83 1.65 7.52
N TRP A 59 19.52 1.81 7.73
CA TRP A 59 18.74 2.90 7.15
C TRP A 59 18.82 4.20 7.95
N ILE A 60 19.42 4.15 9.15
CA ILE A 60 19.60 5.29 10.04
C ILE A 60 21.06 5.73 9.97
N LEU A 61 21.31 7.05 9.90
CA LEU A 61 22.68 7.56 9.89
C LEU A 61 23.41 7.22 11.20
N PRO A 62 24.75 7.04 11.18
CA PRO A 62 25.52 6.67 12.38
C PRO A 62 25.42 7.64 13.57
N ASP A 63 25.12 8.91 13.29
CA ASP A 63 24.89 9.97 14.28
C ASP A 63 23.45 10.00 14.81
N GLY A 64 22.59 9.10 14.32
CA GLY A 64 21.18 8.98 14.67
C GLY A 64 20.31 10.13 14.15
N GLN A 65 20.87 11.05 13.35
CA GLN A 65 20.20 12.27 12.91
C GLN A 65 19.86 12.21 11.42
N GLY A 66 19.01 11.24 11.06
CA GLY A 66 18.44 11.15 9.72
C GLY A 66 18.52 9.74 9.15
N VAL A 67 18.38 9.66 7.83
CA VAL A 67 18.26 8.42 7.09
C VAL A 67 19.37 8.29 6.04
N THR A 68 19.79 7.07 5.76
CA THR A 68 20.80 6.79 4.74
C THR A 68 20.21 6.83 3.32
N GLN A 69 21.08 6.82 2.32
CA GLN A 69 20.67 6.79 0.92
C GLN A 69 19.85 5.53 0.60
N ASP A 70 20.15 4.38 1.22
CA ASP A 70 19.38 3.14 1.08
C ASP A 70 17.90 3.32 1.46
N TYR A 71 17.62 4.09 2.52
CA TYR A 71 16.25 4.44 2.88
C TYR A 71 15.59 5.32 1.82
N ILE A 72 16.31 6.30 1.29
CA ILE A 72 15.80 7.20 0.26
C ILE A 72 15.45 6.40 -1.00
N ASP A 73 16.33 5.50 -1.45
CA ASP A 73 16.08 4.64 -2.63
C ASP A 73 14.91 3.66 -2.41
N TYR A 74 14.66 3.28 -1.15
CA TYR A 74 13.49 2.50 -0.77
C TYR A 74 12.20 3.34 -0.77
N ALA A 75 12.19 4.49 -0.11
CA ALA A 75 10.99 5.26 0.21
C ALA A 75 10.57 6.24 -0.90
N LEU A 76 11.54 6.83 -1.60
CA LEU A 76 11.30 7.82 -2.65
C LEU A 76 10.28 7.32 -3.70
N PRO A 77 10.41 6.12 -4.31
CA PRO A 77 9.44 5.66 -5.30
C PRO A 77 8.02 5.46 -4.74
N LEU A 78 7.89 5.18 -3.43
CA LEU A 78 6.58 4.97 -2.79
C LEU A 78 5.75 6.25 -2.73
N ILE A 79 6.42 7.39 -2.52
CA ILE A 79 5.78 8.71 -2.40
C ILE A 79 5.68 9.45 -3.74
N GLN A 80 6.22 8.88 -4.82
CA GLN A 80 6.17 9.54 -6.13
C GLN A 80 4.77 9.54 -6.71
N GLY A 81 4.39 10.70 -7.24
CA GLY A 81 3.14 10.94 -7.93
C GLY A 81 2.33 12.05 -7.26
N THR A 82 1.60 12.80 -8.07
CA THR A 82 0.63 13.79 -7.60
C THR A 82 -0.77 13.25 -7.82
N THR A 83 -1.63 13.36 -6.81
CA THR A 83 -3.03 12.95 -6.95
C THR A 83 -3.84 14.05 -7.62
N THR A 84 -4.56 13.72 -8.68
CA THR A 84 -5.56 14.61 -9.29
C THR A 84 -6.86 14.56 -8.50
N LEU A 85 -6.96 15.42 -7.49
CA LEU A 85 -8.18 15.57 -6.70
C LEU A 85 -9.13 16.58 -7.41
N PRO A 86 -10.44 16.30 -7.49
CA PRO A 86 -11.39 17.30 -7.96
C PRO A 86 -11.51 18.42 -6.92
N PHE A 87 -11.53 19.67 -7.37
CA PHE A 87 -11.75 20.86 -6.54
C PHE A 87 -13.08 21.54 -6.90
N GLU A 88 -13.77 22.04 -5.89
CA GLU A 88 -15.03 22.80 -6.00
C GLU A 88 -14.90 24.02 -5.07
N ASP A 89 -15.12 25.23 -5.59
CA ASP A 89 -14.98 26.51 -4.86
C ASP A 89 -13.65 26.68 -4.11
N GLY A 90 -12.56 26.17 -4.70
CA GLY A 90 -11.22 26.24 -4.10
C GLY A 90 -10.93 25.20 -3.02
N LEU A 91 -11.87 24.28 -2.74
CA LEU A 91 -11.71 23.22 -1.76
C LEU A 91 -11.70 21.82 -2.42
N PRO A 92 -10.92 20.85 -1.90
CA PRO A 92 -10.96 19.48 -2.40
C PRO A 92 -12.34 18.85 -2.17
N ARG A 93 -12.90 18.26 -3.23
CA ARG A 93 -14.22 17.63 -3.22
C ARG A 93 -14.10 16.15 -2.85
N PHE A 94 -14.41 15.83 -1.60
CA PHE A 94 -14.44 14.45 -1.10
C PHE A 94 -15.79 13.75 -1.36
N ALA A 95 -15.76 12.41 -1.48
CA ALA A 95 -16.96 11.60 -1.66
C ALA A 95 -17.81 11.56 -0.38
N LYS A 96 -19.12 11.83 -0.49
CA LYS A 96 -20.10 11.71 0.59
C LYS A 96 -20.94 10.44 0.39
N LEU A 97 -20.67 9.41 1.17
CA LEU A 97 -21.44 8.16 1.14
C LEU A 97 -22.72 8.28 1.97
N LYS A 98 -23.83 7.70 1.50
CA LYS A 98 -25.12 7.70 2.22
C LYS A 98 -25.09 6.89 3.54
N LYS A 99 -24.11 6.00 3.71
CA LYS A 99 -23.90 5.15 4.89
C LYS A 99 -25.22 4.51 5.42
N VAL A 100 -26.05 3.98 4.50
CA VAL A 100 -27.31 3.34 4.88
C VAL A 100 -27.00 2.02 5.58
N PRO A 101 -27.53 1.78 6.80
CA PRO A 101 -27.30 0.53 7.50
C PRO A 101 -27.94 -0.65 6.76
N ALA A 102 -27.23 -1.77 6.69
CA ALA A 102 -27.78 -3.01 6.18
C ALA A 102 -28.85 -3.53 7.14
N LYS A 103 -30.01 -3.93 6.60
CA LYS A 103 -31.02 -4.67 7.35
C LYS A 103 -30.60 -6.14 7.28
N PHE A 104 -30.24 -6.70 8.42
CA PHE A 104 -29.96 -8.12 8.61
C PHE A 104 -31.23 -8.82 9.08
#